data_AF-A0A0W1DTC3-F1
#
_entry.id   AF-A0A0W1DTC3-F1
#
_cell.length_a   1.000
_cell.length_b   1.000
_cell.length_c   1.000
_cell.angle_alpha   90.00
_cell.angle_beta   90.00
_cell.angle_gamma   90.00
#
_symmetry.space_group_name_H-M   'P 1'
#
loop_
_entity.id
_entity.type
_entity.pdbx_description
1 polymer ?
#
loop_
_entity_poly.entity_id
_entity_poly.type
_entity_poly.pdbx_seq_one_letter_code
_entity_poly.pdbx_strand_id
1 'polypeptide(L)'
;MQARARFREPGFNPFDVELYDLSSTGFRMVTFARPAIGKNIWVSLPGLQPLEAVIRRADGNNYGCEFTHPLHPSVAAHLQVKLR
;
A
#
# COMPACT_ATOMS: atom_id res chain seq x y z
N MET A 1 6.62 4.04 -10.84
CA MET A 1 5.34 3.89 -11.57
C MET A 1 4.25 4.32 -10.62
N GLN A 2 3.29 5.12 -11.07
CA GLN A 2 2.20 5.61 -10.21
C GLN A 2 0.94 4.78 -10.42
N ALA A 3 0.32 4.35 -9.34
CA ALA A 3 -0.86 3.49 -9.37
C ALA A 3 -1.91 3.93 -8.36
N ARG A 4 -3.19 3.83 -8.74
CA ARG A 4 -4.30 4.08 -7.80
C ARG A 4 -4.57 2.83 -6.96
N ALA A 5 -4.68 3.02 -5.67
CA ALA A 5 -5.12 2.02 -4.70
C ALA A 5 -6.07 2.66 -3.70
N ARG A 6 -6.75 1.84 -2.90
CA ARG A 6 -7.52 2.33 -1.75
C ARG A 6 -6.80 2.01 -0.46
N PHE A 7 -6.61 3.01 0.37
CA PHE A 7 -6.04 2.89 1.70
C PHE A 7 -7.15 2.98 2.75
N ARG A 8 -7.01 2.20 3.83
CA ARG A 8 -7.95 2.21 4.96
C ARG A 8 -7.21 2.04 6.28
N GLU A 9 -7.52 2.91 7.24
CA GLU A 9 -7.15 2.73 8.64
C GLU A 9 -8.26 2.02 9.43
N PRO A 10 -7.92 1.31 10.52
CA PRO A 10 -8.92 0.76 11.43
C PRO A 10 -9.85 1.86 11.94
N GLY A 11 -11.16 1.66 11.79
CA GLY A 11 -12.19 2.61 12.21
C GLY A 11 -12.49 3.74 11.23
N PHE A 12 -11.81 3.80 10.08
CA PHE A 12 -12.04 4.82 9.06
C PHE A 12 -12.54 4.23 7.74
N ASN A 13 -13.21 5.05 6.95
CA ASN A 13 -13.61 4.70 5.59
C ASN A 13 -12.38 4.66 4.67
N PRO A 14 -12.35 3.74 3.69
CA PRO A 14 -11.27 3.71 2.71
C PRO A 14 -11.32 4.95 1.81
N PHE A 15 -10.15 5.43 1.39
CA PHE A 15 -10.01 6.52 0.42
C PHE A 15 -8.91 6.21 -0.60
N ASP A 16 -8.95 6.91 -1.73
CA ASP A 16 -8.01 6.68 -2.82
C ASP A 16 -6.63 7.27 -2.51
N VAL A 17 -5.58 6.52 -2.83
CA VAL A 17 -4.17 6.93 -2.68
C VAL A 17 -3.38 6.58 -3.93
N GLU A 18 -2.26 7.27 -4.09
CA GLU A 18 -1.27 6.94 -5.11
C GLU A 18 -0.15 6.09 -4.52
N LEU A 19 0.14 4.98 -5.19
CA LEU A 19 1.30 4.13 -4.96
C LEU A 19 2.41 4.51 -5.94
N TYR A 20 3.65 4.53 -5.48
CA TYR A 20 4.82 4.96 -6.27
C TYR A 20 5.75 3.79 -6.63
N ASP A 21 5.73 2.74 -5.80
CA ASP A 21 6.37 1.46 -6.05
C ASP A 21 5.61 0.35 -5.30
N LEU A 22 5.78 -0.87 -5.78
CA LEU A 22 5.20 -2.08 -5.22
C LEU A 22 6.21 -3.22 -5.40
N SER A 23 6.45 -3.99 -4.35
CA SER A 23 7.24 -5.23 -4.36
C SER A 23 6.42 -6.38 -3.78
N SER A 24 7.02 -7.57 -3.67
CA SER A 24 6.39 -8.69 -2.96
C SER A 24 6.24 -8.45 -1.45
N THR A 25 7.07 -7.60 -0.86
CA THR A 25 7.13 -7.39 0.60
C THR A 25 6.44 -6.10 1.05
N GLY A 26 6.19 -5.17 0.14
CA GLY A 26 5.60 -3.90 0.51
C GLY A 26 5.39 -2.96 -0.66
N PHE A 27 5.13 -1.70 -0.33
CA PHE A 27 4.86 -0.65 -1.29
C PHE A 27 5.15 0.71 -0.66
N ARG A 28 5.30 1.73 -1.52
CA ARG A 28 5.31 3.12 -1.10
C ARG A 28 4.05 3.82 -1.59
N MET A 29 3.45 4.61 -0.69
CA MET A 29 2.31 5.46 -1.01
C MET A 29 2.56 6.91 -0.61
N VAL A 30 1.78 7.81 -1.21
CA VAL A 30 1.71 9.21 -0.77
C VAL A 30 0.31 9.53 -0.28
N THR A 31 0.20 10.10 0.91
CA THR A 31 -1.09 10.48 1.50
C THR A 31 -0.95 11.62 2.51
N PHE A 32 -2.01 12.42 2.65
CA PHE A 32 -2.12 13.50 3.64
C PHE A 32 -2.76 13.04 4.96
N ALA A 33 -3.17 11.77 5.08
CA ALA A 33 -3.82 11.23 6.28
C ALA A 33 -2.88 11.09 7.49
N ARG A 34 -1.55 11.18 7.28
CA ARG A 34 -0.53 11.14 8.33
C ARG A 34 -0.64 9.93 9.28
N PRO A 35 -0.70 8.69 8.76
CA PRO A 35 -0.72 7.50 9.62
C PRO A 35 0.59 7.36 10.39
N ALA A 36 0.51 6.93 11.65
CA ALA A 36 1.69 6.73 12.49
C ALA A 36 2.54 5.52 12.03
N ILE A 37 3.85 5.57 12.26
CA ILE A 37 4.73 4.41 12.10
C ILE A 37 4.27 3.31 13.08
N GLY A 38 4.26 2.06 12.61
CA GLY A 38 3.77 0.90 13.34
C GLY A 38 2.26 0.66 13.22
N LYS A 39 1.52 1.55 12.55
CA LYS A 39 0.08 1.41 12.37
C LYS A 39 -0.25 0.28 11.37
N ASN A 40 -1.16 -0.62 11.76
CA ASN A 40 -1.78 -1.58 10.84
C ASN A 40 -2.81 -0.87 9.97
N ILE A 41 -2.73 -1.13 8.67
CA ILE A 41 -3.58 -0.53 7.63
C ILE A 41 -3.98 -1.60 6.61
N TRP A 42 -5.00 -1.30 5.81
CA TRP A 42 -5.36 -2.12 4.66
C TRP A 42 -5.13 -1.33 3.37
N VAL A 43 -4.60 -2.01 2.36
CA VAL A 43 -4.51 -1.50 0.99
C VAL A 43 -5.28 -2.41 0.05
N SER A 44 -6.15 -1.83 -0.76
CA SER A 44 -6.85 -2.55 -1.83
C SER A 44 -6.20 -2.23 -3.16
N LEU A 45 -5.54 -3.23 -3.72
CA LEU A 45 -4.93 -3.18 -5.05
C LEU A 45 -5.93 -3.68 -6.11
N PRO A 46 -5.91 -3.15 -7.34
CA PRO A 46 -6.83 -3.59 -8.38
C PRO A 46 -6.78 -5.11 -8.64
N GLY A 47 -7.93 -5.76 -8.56
CA GLY A 47 -8.06 -7.21 -8.80
C GLY A 47 -7.59 -8.10 -7.65
N LEU A 48 -7.27 -7.54 -6.48
CA LEU A 48 -6.98 -8.29 -5.26
C LEU A 48 -7.97 -7.94 -4.14
N GLN A 49 -8.11 -8.88 -3.20
CA GLN A 49 -8.72 -8.59 -1.90
C GLN A 49 -7.85 -7.60 -1.10
N PRO A 50 -8.43 -6.83 -0.16
CA PRO A 50 -7.66 -5.92 0.69
C PRO A 50 -6.53 -6.66 1.43
N LEU A 51 -5.33 -6.13 1.34
CA LEU A 51 -4.13 -6.67 1.95
C LEU A 51 -3.80 -5.87 3.21
N GLU A 52 -3.46 -6.58 4.29
CA GLU A 52 -2.98 -5.94 5.51
C GLU A 52 -1.50 -5.57 5.39
N ALA A 53 -1.16 -4.39 5.88
CA ALA A 53 0.21 -3.89 5.91
C ALA A 53 0.45 -3.04 7.16
N VAL A 54 1.72 -2.76 7.44
CA VAL A 54 2.17 -1.92 8.54
C VAL A 54 2.99 -0.75 8.01
N ILE A 55 2.75 0.46 8.51
CA ILE A 55 3.59 1.61 8.20
C ILE A 55 4.97 1.40 8.85
N ARG A 56 6.03 1.35 8.04
CA ARG A 56 7.41 1.16 8.53
C ARG A 56 8.25 2.43 8.49
N ARG A 57 7.97 3.32 7.55
CA ARG A 57 8.72 4.57 7.36
C ARG A 57 7.78 5.70 6.97
N ALA A 58 8.08 6.90 7.44
CA ALA A 58 7.39 8.13 7.06
C ALA A 58 8.42 9.22 6.75
N ASP A 59 8.27 9.89 5.61
CA ASP A 59 9.08 11.03 5.17
C ASP A 59 8.17 12.06 4.50
N GLY A 60 7.75 13.06 5.29
CA GLY A 60 6.69 13.99 4.90
C GLY A 60 5.37 13.26 4.60
N ASN A 61 4.93 13.33 3.34
CA ASN A 61 3.72 12.63 2.89
C ASN A 61 4.03 11.27 2.26
N ASN A 62 5.30 10.85 2.18
CA ASN A 62 5.70 9.55 1.66
C ASN A 62 5.72 8.52 2.80
N TYR A 63 5.06 7.39 2.57
CA TYR A 63 4.97 6.30 3.53
C TYR A 63 5.44 5.00 2.90
N GLY A 64 6.39 4.33 3.56
CA GLY A 64 6.80 2.98 3.23
C GLY A 64 5.99 2.00 4.07
N CYS A 65 5.29 1.09 3.40
CA CYS A 65 4.42 0.09 4.00
C CYS A 65 4.98 -1.31 3.73
N GLU A 66 4.88 -2.19 4.71
CA GLU A 66 5.26 -3.60 4.60
C GLU A 66 4.02 -4.47 4.73
N PHE A 67 3.81 -5.42 3.82
CA PHE A 67 2.70 -6.36 3.92
C PHE A 67 2.88 -7.26 5.14
N THR A 68 1.81 -7.45 5.92
CA THR A 68 1.82 -8.41 7.03
C THR A 68 2.03 -9.83 6.51
N HIS A 69 1.46 -10.12 5.33
CA HIS A 69 1.68 -11.36 4.59
C HIS A 69 2.23 -11.02 3.20
N PRO A 70 3.51 -11.30 2.91
CA PRO A 70 4.11 -10.98 1.62
C PRO A 70 3.34 -11.59 0.46
N LEU A 71 3.26 -10.83 -0.64
CA LEU A 71 2.71 -11.30 -1.89
C LEU A 71 3.63 -12.35 -2.53
N HIS A 72 3.03 -13.35 -3.18
CA HIS A 72 3.80 -14.24 -4.03
C HIS A 72 4.52 -13.43 -5.13
N PRO A 73 5.80 -13.69 -5.45
CA PRO A 73 6.57 -12.90 -6.41
C PRO A 73 5.88 -12.73 -7.77
N SER A 74 5.20 -13.77 -8.27
CA SER A 74 4.44 -13.70 -9.53
C SER A 74 3.26 -12.73 -9.48
N VAL A 75 2.61 -12.59 -8.31
CA VAL A 75 1.52 -11.62 -8.13
C VAL A 75 2.09 -10.20 -8.12
N ALA A 76 3.20 -9.96 -7.42
CA ALA A 76 3.86 -8.67 -7.41
C ALA A 76 4.32 -8.24 -8.82
N ALA A 77 4.94 -9.15 -9.58
CA ALA A 77 5.33 -8.90 -10.96
C ALA A 77 4.14 -8.58 -11.86
N HIS A 78 3.04 -9.33 -11.73
CA HIS A 78 1.81 -9.09 -12.49
C HIS A 78 1.19 -7.73 -12.18
N LEU A 79 1.17 -7.34 -10.90
CA LEU A 79 0.68 -6.01 -10.49
C LEU A 79 1.58 -4.91 -11.05
N GLN A 80 2.91 -5.04 -10.99
CA GLN A 80 3.81 -4.05 -11.58
C GLN A 80 3.53 -3.81 -13.07
N VAL A 81 3.17 -4.85 -13.84
CA VAL A 81 2.79 -4.69 -15.26
C VAL A 81 1.46 -3.96 -15.41
N LYS A 82 0.47 -4.25 -14.55
CA LYS A 82 -0.86 -3.62 -14.61
C LYS A 82 -0.89 -2.19 -14.08
N LEU A 83 0.09 -1.82 -13.27
CA LEU A 83 0.25 -0.50 -12.65
C LEU A 83 1.06 0.47 -13.54
N ARG A 84 1.09 0.19 -14.85
CA ARG A 84 1.88 0.85 -15.89
C ARG A 84 0.99 1.59 -16.88
#